data_AF-A0A1E3QG49-F1
#
_entry.id   AF-A0A1E3QG49-F1
#
_cell.length_a   1.000
_cell.length_b   1.000
_cell.length_c   1.000
_cell.angle_alpha   90.00
_cell.angle_beta   90.00
_cell.angle_gamma   90.00
#
_symmetry.space_group_name_H-M   'P 1'
#
loop_
_entity.id
_entity.type
_entity.pdbx_description
1 polymer ?
#
loop_
_entity_poly.entity_id
_entity_poly.type
_entity_poly.pdbx_seq_one_letter_code
_entity_poly.pdbx_strand_id
1 'polypeptide(L)'
;MAEQAVARDSAEYTLREFSLQPIPVPPTTCSVLSLVSEIIDSVPDSWKVSKSSANYSTVVYNKVIGTEPWYLRRSVHDHPFEWFKRALYQDHFDNMVKYYDVVKSASLAKESDAWRAYTLKYSLPSPFAERDIATWLLTHIPAGNENEFIIVALPADIPLPEDATTRAVYAFFHRVRKTEDNEVEWIVGQTSDMKGNLPRWVQNMSIAGILVNDVQSFLGWMDDNYGSQEEVEAGDHDFQMAE
;
A
#
# COMPACT_ATOMS: atom_id res chain seq x y z
N MET A 1 32.96 -11.00 -18.65
CA MET A 1 33.27 -10.82 -17.21
C MET A 1 31.97 -11.01 -16.48
N ALA A 2 31.86 -12.05 -15.66
CA ALA A 2 30.65 -12.36 -14.93
C ALA A 2 30.53 -11.38 -13.76
N GLU A 3 29.44 -10.62 -13.76
CA GLU A 3 29.06 -9.74 -12.65
C GLU A 3 28.71 -10.64 -11.47
N GLN A 4 29.53 -10.59 -10.42
CA GLN A 4 29.29 -11.32 -9.19
C GLN A 4 28.00 -10.79 -8.57
N ALA A 5 26.93 -11.57 -8.67
CA ALA A 5 25.78 -11.44 -7.79
C ALA A 5 26.28 -11.64 -6.37
N VAL A 6 26.48 -10.53 -5.65
CA VAL A 6 26.78 -10.55 -4.23
C VAL A 6 25.58 -11.18 -3.55
N ALA A 7 25.73 -12.42 -3.07
CA ALA A 7 24.84 -13.00 -2.09
C ALA A 7 24.92 -12.11 -0.84
N ARG A 8 23.97 -11.19 -0.71
CA ARG A 8 23.87 -10.29 0.43
C ARG A 8 22.92 -10.95 1.43
N ASP A 9 23.37 -11.07 2.68
CA ASP A 9 22.58 -11.60 3.80
C ASP A 9 21.18 -10.97 3.81
N SER A 10 20.16 -11.80 3.96
CA SER A 10 18.73 -11.43 4.00
C SER A 10 18.34 -10.58 5.22
N ALA A 11 19.30 -10.11 6.03
CA ALA A 11 19.05 -9.60 7.38
C ALA A 11 18.91 -8.06 7.51
N GLU A 12 19.15 -7.24 6.48
CA GLU A 12 19.26 -5.78 6.66
C GLU A 12 18.51 -4.88 5.68
N TYR A 13 17.56 -5.38 4.88
CA TYR A 13 16.87 -4.50 3.91
C TYR A 13 15.63 -3.82 4.49
N THR A 14 15.60 -2.48 4.43
CA THR A 14 14.37 -1.72 4.64
C THR A 14 13.78 -1.30 3.29
N LEU A 15 12.46 -1.45 3.10
CA LEU A 15 11.82 -1.01 1.84
C LEU A 15 12.07 0.47 1.53
N ARG A 16 12.24 1.28 2.58
CA ARG A 16 12.58 2.70 2.48
C ARG A 16 13.87 2.97 1.69
N GLU A 17 14.83 2.04 1.67
CA GLU A 17 16.14 2.20 0.99
C GLU A 17 16.10 1.93 -0.51
N PHE A 18 15.11 1.19 -1.01
CA PHE A 18 14.95 0.94 -2.46
C PHE A 18 14.62 2.22 -3.24
N SER A 19 14.33 3.30 -2.51
CA SER A 19 14.00 4.63 -3.01
C SER A 19 15.11 5.35 -3.77
N LEU A 20 16.37 5.06 -3.47
CA LEU A 20 17.49 5.87 -3.93
C LEU A 20 17.86 5.63 -5.41
N GLN A 21 17.11 4.78 -6.11
CA GLN A 21 17.33 4.51 -7.53
C GLN A 21 16.39 5.39 -8.39
N PRO A 22 16.88 5.97 -9.51
CA PRO A 22 16.07 6.80 -10.40
C PRO A 22 14.87 6.07 -11.02
N ILE A 23 14.92 4.73 -11.08
CA ILE A 23 13.85 3.80 -11.48
C ILE A 23 14.20 2.42 -10.89
N PRO A 24 13.30 1.73 -10.16
CA PRO A 24 13.53 0.33 -9.81
C PRO A 24 13.43 -0.56 -11.07
N VAL A 25 14.50 -1.31 -11.38
CA VAL A 25 14.59 -2.19 -12.56
C VAL A 25 14.02 -3.59 -12.27
N PRO A 26 13.71 -4.43 -13.28
CA PRO A 26 13.05 -5.72 -13.05
C PRO A 26 13.71 -6.65 -12.00
N PRO A 27 15.06 -6.81 -11.94
CA PRO A 27 15.69 -7.55 -10.85
C PRO A 27 15.40 -6.98 -9.45
N THR A 28 15.32 -5.66 -9.35
CA THR A 28 14.92 -4.95 -8.13
C THR A 28 13.45 -5.19 -7.82
N THR A 29 12.57 -5.19 -8.82
CA THR A 29 11.14 -5.51 -8.68
C THR A 29 10.93 -6.88 -8.03
N CYS A 30 11.60 -7.92 -8.52
CA CYS A 30 11.51 -9.26 -7.92
C CYS A 30 11.99 -9.26 -6.46
N SER A 31 13.11 -8.59 -6.18
CA SER A 31 13.65 -8.50 -4.82
C SER A 31 12.70 -7.77 -3.86
N VAL A 32 12.06 -6.70 -4.33
CA VAL A 32 11.05 -5.95 -3.56
C VAL A 32 9.83 -6.80 -3.26
N LEU A 33 9.30 -7.52 -4.26
CA LEU A 33 8.15 -8.40 -4.06
C LEU A 33 8.46 -9.54 -3.09
N SER A 34 9.62 -10.18 -3.21
CA SER A 34 10.07 -11.21 -2.26
C SER A 34 10.17 -10.66 -0.83
N LEU A 35 10.78 -9.49 -0.65
CA LEU A 35 10.88 -8.85 0.66
C LEU A 35 9.51 -8.51 1.26
N VAL A 36 8.58 -8.01 0.45
CA VAL A 36 7.20 -7.73 0.90
C VAL A 36 6.52 -9.02 1.37
N SER A 37 6.61 -10.11 0.61
CA SER A 37 6.06 -11.40 1.01
C SER A 37 6.67 -11.90 2.32
N GLU A 38 8.01 -11.86 2.46
CA GLU A 38 8.70 -12.25 3.69
C GLU A 38 8.24 -11.43 4.90
N ILE A 39 8.11 -10.11 4.74
CA ILE A 39 7.63 -9.22 5.81
C ILE A 39 6.20 -9.61 6.21
N ILE A 40 5.31 -9.80 5.25
CA ILE A 40 3.91 -10.12 5.51
C ILE A 40 3.78 -11.48 6.20
N ASP A 41 4.47 -12.50 5.69
CA ASP A 41 4.38 -13.87 6.19
C ASP A 41 5.02 -14.03 7.58
N SER A 42 5.81 -13.04 8.02
CA SER A 42 6.36 -12.99 9.38
C SER A 42 5.38 -12.51 10.46
N VAL A 43 4.17 -12.07 10.08
CA VAL A 43 3.06 -11.70 10.97
C VAL A 43 2.10 -12.90 11.14
N PRO A 44 1.67 -13.25 12.36
CA PRO A 44 1.84 -12.49 13.61
C PRO A 44 3.10 -12.84 14.40
N ASP A 45 3.79 -13.93 14.08
CA ASP A 45 4.72 -14.61 14.98
C ASP A 45 5.88 -13.74 15.49
N SER A 46 6.40 -12.86 14.63
CA SER A 46 7.57 -12.03 14.95
C SER A 46 7.25 -10.56 15.26
N TRP A 47 5.96 -10.22 15.43
CA TRP A 47 5.49 -8.84 15.59
C TRP A 47 4.68 -8.64 16.86
N LYS A 48 4.76 -7.44 17.43
CA LYS A 48 3.96 -7.07 18.60
C LYS A 48 2.64 -6.47 18.16
N VAL A 49 1.53 -6.86 18.78
CA VAL A 49 0.25 -6.16 18.60
C VAL A 49 0.34 -4.75 19.19
N SER A 50 0.10 -3.72 18.37
CA SER A 50 0.06 -2.33 18.78
C SER A 50 -1.35 -1.81 19.04
N LYS A 51 -2.34 -2.27 18.26
CA LYS A 51 -3.75 -1.87 18.38
C LYS A 51 -4.66 -2.94 17.77
N SER A 52 -5.88 -3.08 18.28
CA SER A 52 -6.91 -3.93 17.68
C SER A 52 -8.25 -3.20 17.71
N SER A 53 -9.12 -3.51 16.75
CA SER A 53 -10.47 -2.99 16.64
C SER A 53 -11.39 -4.13 16.22
N ALA A 54 -12.49 -4.32 16.95
CA ALA A 54 -13.55 -5.24 16.51
C ALA A 54 -14.24 -4.74 15.24
N ASN A 55 -14.30 -3.41 15.03
CA ASN A 55 -14.77 -2.83 13.78
C ASN A 55 -13.79 -3.24 12.67
N TYR A 56 -14.34 -3.88 11.64
CA TYR A 56 -13.63 -4.38 10.45
C TYR A 56 -12.51 -5.39 10.78
N SER A 57 -12.64 -6.15 11.87
CA SER A 57 -11.74 -7.25 12.24
C SER A 57 -10.25 -6.86 12.12
N THR A 58 -9.91 -5.66 12.58
CA THR A 58 -8.61 -5.04 12.30
C THR A 58 -7.63 -5.24 13.44
N VAL A 59 -6.44 -5.74 13.12
CA VAL A 59 -5.31 -5.84 14.05
C VAL A 59 -4.10 -5.13 13.45
N VAL A 60 -3.50 -4.24 14.22
CA VAL A 60 -2.26 -3.54 13.88
C VAL A 60 -1.12 -4.11 14.72
N TYR A 61 -0.06 -4.49 14.02
CA TYR A 61 1.19 -5.00 14.52
C TYR A 61 2.29 -3.98 14.32
N ASN A 62 3.32 -4.00 15.16
CA ASN A 62 4.54 -3.24 14.94
C ASN A 62 5.80 -4.05 15.21
N LYS A 63 6.86 -3.69 14.48
CA LYS A 63 8.20 -4.26 14.57
C LYS A 63 9.19 -3.23 14.06
N VAL A 64 10.41 -3.25 14.58
CA VAL A 64 11.52 -2.48 14.00
C VAL A 64 12.21 -3.39 12.99
N ILE A 65 12.33 -2.92 11.74
CA ILE A 65 13.09 -3.59 10.67
C ILE A 65 14.23 -2.66 10.30
N GLY A 66 15.47 -3.12 10.41
CA GLY A 66 16.65 -2.26 10.35
C GLY A 66 16.56 -1.18 11.43
N THR A 67 16.55 0.09 11.03
CA THR A 67 16.40 1.25 11.93
C THR A 67 14.99 1.84 11.93
N GLU A 68 14.06 1.29 11.14
CA GLU A 68 12.76 1.91 10.90
C GLU A 68 11.64 1.19 11.64
N PRO A 69 10.73 1.94 12.30
CA PRO A 69 9.52 1.37 12.86
C PRO A 69 8.54 1.06 11.74
N TRP A 70 8.13 -0.19 11.66
CA TRP A 70 7.09 -0.66 10.76
C TRP A 70 5.80 -0.92 11.51
N TYR A 71 4.70 -0.59 10.86
CA TYR A 71 3.36 -0.89 11.30
C TYR A 71 2.66 -1.68 10.21
N LEU A 72 2.02 -2.78 10.59
CA LEU A 72 1.31 -3.63 9.66
C LEU A 72 -0.09 -3.88 10.19
N ARG A 73 -1.09 -3.56 9.39
CA ARG A 73 -2.49 -3.80 9.66
C ARG A 73 -2.95 -5.02 8.86
N ARG A 74 -3.63 -5.94 9.53
CA ARG A 74 -4.36 -7.06 8.92
C ARG A 74 -5.84 -6.90 9.21
N SER A 75 -6.67 -7.11 8.21
CA SER A 75 -8.13 -7.12 8.32
C SER A 75 -8.75 -8.10 7.33
N VAL A 76 -10.01 -8.48 7.59
CA VAL A 76 -10.80 -9.39 6.75
C VAL A 76 -12.17 -8.77 6.51
N HIS A 77 -12.69 -8.88 5.28
CA HIS A 77 -13.88 -8.17 4.83
C HIS A 77 -14.77 -9.03 3.92
N ASP A 78 -16.08 -8.89 4.07
CA ASP A 78 -17.08 -9.66 3.32
C ASP A 78 -17.47 -9.03 1.96
N HIS A 79 -16.63 -8.14 1.41
CA HIS A 79 -16.95 -7.44 0.16
C HIS A 79 -16.33 -8.19 -1.03
N PRO A 80 -16.87 -8.03 -2.25
CA PRO A 80 -16.31 -8.67 -3.44
C PRO A 80 -14.83 -8.32 -3.66
N PHE A 81 -14.00 -9.33 -3.93
CA PHE A 81 -12.58 -9.14 -4.23
C PHE A 81 -12.35 -8.15 -5.40
N GLU A 82 -13.22 -8.19 -6.42
CA GLU A 82 -13.11 -7.30 -7.58
C GLU A 82 -13.32 -5.82 -7.21
N TRP A 83 -14.06 -5.51 -6.16
CA TRP A 83 -14.18 -4.14 -5.67
C TRP A 83 -12.86 -3.63 -5.10
N PHE A 84 -12.15 -4.47 -4.34
CA PHE A 84 -10.80 -4.15 -3.87
C PHE A 84 -9.81 -4.02 -5.03
N LYS A 85 -9.87 -4.93 -6.00
CA LYS A 85 -9.00 -4.91 -7.18
C LYS A 85 -9.20 -3.62 -7.98
N ARG A 86 -10.45 -3.24 -8.25
CA ARG A 86 -10.78 -1.98 -8.92
C ARG A 86 -10.30 -0.76 -8.14
N ALA A 87 -10.59 -0.72 -6.84
CA ALA A 87 -10.28 0.45 -6.02
C ALA A 87 -8.78 0.62 -5.72
N LEU A 88 -8.09 -0.47 -5.40
CA LEU A 88 -6.71 -0.43 -4.92
C LEU A 88 -5.70 -0.75 -6.01
N TYR A 89 -5.93 -1.74 -6.86
CA TYR A 89 -4.93 -2.18 -7.84
C TYR A 89 -4.90 -1.31 -9.11
N GLN A 90 -6.07 -0.90 -9.62
CA GLN A 90 -6.15 -0.16 -10.90
C GLN A 90 -5.82 1.32 -10.72
N ASP A 91 -6.48 2.00 -9.77
CA ASP A 91 -6.44 3.46 -9.64
C ASP A 91 -6.00 3.91 -8.23
N HIS A 92 -5.00 3.26 -7.64
CA HIS A 92 -4.63 3.38 -6.23
C HIS A 92 -4.60 4.83 -5.69
N PHE A 93 -3.70 5.66 -6.20
CA PHE A 93 -3.53 7.02 -5.69
C PHE A 93 -4.65 7.97 -6.12
N ASP A 94 -5.24 7.75 -7.28
CA ASP A 94 -6.37 8.55 -7.75
C ASP A 94 -7.60 8.31 -6.87
N ASN A 95 -7.80 7.08 -6.39
CA ASN A 95 -8.85 6.78 -5.43
C ASN A 95 -8.49 7.25 -4.02
N MET A 96 -7.22 7.19 -3.59
CA MET A 96 -6.81 7.74 -2.30
C MET A 96 -7.22 9.20 -2.10
N VAL A 97 -7.19 10.03 -3.15
CA VAL A 97 -7.66 11.42 -3.10
C VAL A 97 -9.16 11.51 -2.79
N LYS A 98 -9.96 10.50 -3.16
CA LYS A 98 -11.41 10.47 -3.00
C LYS A 98 -11.85 10.03 -1.60
N TYR A 99 -11.12 9.09 -0.98
CA TYR A 99 -11.51 8.52 0.31
C TYR A 99 -10.63 8.95 1.49
N TYR A 100 -9.48 9.59 1.26
CA TYR A 100 -8.70 10.21 2.32
C TYR A 100 -8.79 11.74 2.26
N ASP A 101 -9.51 12.34 3.21
CA ASP A 101 -9.62 13.80 3.34
C ASP A 101 -8.26 14.51 3.43
N VAL A 102 -7.23 13.82 3.93
CA VAL A 102 -5.89 14.38 4.09
C VAL A 102 -5.07 14.35 2.80
N VAL A 103 -5.43 13.53 1.80
CA VAL A 103 -4.75 13.47 0.50
C VAL A 103 -5.43 14.47 -0.42
N LYS A 104 -4.71 15.52 -0.80
CA LYS A 104 -5.27 16.64 -1.58
C LYS A 104 -5.05 16.51 -3.07
N SER A 105 -3.95 15.87 -3.47
CA SER A 105 -3.71 15.54 -4.87
C SER A 105 -2.77 14.36 -5.00
N ALA A 106 -2.93 13.65 -6.11
CA ALA A 106 -1.98 12.73 -6.67
C ALA A 106 -1.71 13.15 -8.10
N SER A 107 -0.45 13.18 -8.52
CA SER A 107 -0.08 13.55 -9.88
C SER A 107 1.01 12.63 -10.40
N LEU A 108 0.73 11.97 -11.51
CA LEU A 108 1.70 11.12 -12.19
C LEU A 108 2.84 12.00 -12.73
N ALA A 109 4.06 11.72 -12.31
CA ALA A 109 5.25 12.48 -12.69
C ALA A 109 6.07 11.74 -13.76
N LYS A 110 6.13 10.41 -13.68
CA LYS A 110 6.93 9.56 -14.59
C LYS A 110 6.41 8.13 -14.60
N GLU A 111 6.58 7.42 -15.71
CA GLU A 111 6.35 5.98 -15.82
C GLU A 111 7.61 5.26 -16.30
N SER A 112 7.77 3.99 -15.92
CA SER A 112 8.80 3.10 -16.43
C SER A 112 8.47 1.63 -16.16
N ASP A 113 8.40 0.82 -17.20
CA ASP A 113 8.08 -0.61 -17.12
C ASP A 113 6.86 -0.89 -16.23
N ALA A 114 7.06 -1.49 -15.06
CA ALA A 114 6.02 -1.82 -14.08
C ALA A 114 5.79 -0.74 -13.00
N TRP A 115 6.59 0.34 -13.01
CA TRP A 115 6.60 1.37 -11.98
C TRP A 115 6.05 2.71 -12.48
N ARG A 116 5.30 3.38 -11.62
CA ARG A 116 4.78 4.74 -11.84
C ARG A 116 5.20 5.65 -10.70
N ALA A 117 5.85 6.77 -10.97
CA ALA A 117 6.18 7.76 -9.97
C ALA A 117 5.07 8.81 -9.88
N TYR A 118 4.66 9.09 -8.65
CA TYR A 118 3.68 10.12 -8.32
C TYR A 118 4.29 11.17 -7.39
N THR A 119 3.78 12.39 -7.51
CA THR A 119 3.87 13.41 -6.48
C THR A 119 2.53 13.52 -5.77
N LEU A 120 2.53 13.44 -4.44
CA LEU A 120 1.33 13.50 -3.59
C LEU A 120 1.41 14.71 -2.68
N LYS A 121 0.28 15.40 -2.49
CA LYS A 121 0.14 16.48 -1.51
C LYS A 121 -0.80 16.06 -0.39
N TYR A 122 -0.30 16.16 0.84
CA TYR A 122 -1.05 15.88 2.06
C TYR A 122 -1.29 17.17 2.84
N SER A 123 -2.50 17.34 3.34
CA SER A 123 -2.86 18.37 4.33
C SER A 123 -3.21 17.68 5.63
N LEU A 124 -2.20 17.49 6.48
CA LEU A 124 -2.36 16.81 7.76
C LEU A 124 -2.78 17.80 8.86
N PRO A 125 -3.58 17.36 9.85
CA PRO A 125 -3.95 18.20 10.97
C PRO A 125 -2.72 18.66 11.76
N SER A 126 -2.80 19.84 12.38
CA SER A 126 -1.76 20.32 13.30
C SER A 126 -1.46 19.27 14.38
N PRO A 127 -0.18 19.00 14.73
CA PRO A 127 1.03 19.75 14.38
C PRO A 127 1.75 19.25 13.10
N PHE A 128 1.13 18.35 12.34
CA PHE A 128 1.80 17.71 11.20
C PHE A 128 1.97 18.68 10.03
N ALA A 129 1.00 19.57 9.74
CA ALA A 129 1.04 20.51 8.61
C ALA A 129 1.15 19.84 7.23
N GLU A 130 1.26 20.62 6.17
CA GLU A 130 1.31 20.09 4.80
C GLU A 130 2.58 19.27 4.54
N ARG A 131 2.43 18.19 3.76
CA ARG A 131 3.53 17.33 3.34
C ARG A 131 3.41 17.01 1.86
N ASP A 132 4.54 17.06 1.19
CA ASP A 132 4.65 16.67 -0.21
C ASP A 132 5.53 15.44 -0.32
N ILE A 133 5.12 14.49 -1.15
CA ILE A 133 5.81 13.21 -1.26
C ILE A 133 6.02 12.83 -2.72
N ALA A 134 7.22 12.36 -3.03
CA ALA A 134 7.52 11.68 -4.28
C ALA A 134 7.64 10.18 -4.02
N THR A 135 6.91 9.35 -4.77
CA THR A 135 6.86 7.90 -4.54
C THR A 135 6.71 7.12 -5.84
N TRP A 136 7.41 6.00 -5.95
CA TRP A 136 7.24 4.96 -6.96
C TRP A 136 6.13 4.02 -6.52
N LEU A 137 5.25 3.64 -7.44
CA LEU A 137 4.17 2.67 -7.24
C LEU A 137 4.35 1.50 -8.19
N LEU A 138 4.33 0.29 -7.62
CA LEU A 138 4.24 -0.99 -8.31
C LEU A 138 2.90 -1.62 -7.95
N THR A 139 2.21 -2.14 -8.95
CA THR A 139 1.07 -3.04 -8.78
C THR A 139 1.39 -4.36 -9.46
N HIS A 140 1.15 -5.47 -8.77
CA HIS A 140 1.55 -6.80 -9.23
C HIS A 140 0.48 -7.85 -8.89
N ILE A 141 0.16 -8.70 -9.86
CA ILE A 141 -0.63 -9.92 -9.65
C ILE A 141 0.34 -11.11 -9.71
N PRO A 142 0.48 -11.91 -8.65
CA PRO A 142 1.32 -13.10 -8.66
C PRO A 142 0.93 -14.07 -9.79
N ALA A 143 1.92 -14.62 -10.48
CA ALA A 143 1.66 -15.52 -11.60
C ALA A 143 0.88 -16.76 -11.15
N GLY A 144 -0.25 -17.05 -11.83
CA GLY A 144 -1.12 -18.18 -11.50
C GLY A 144 -2.05 -17.96 -10.30
N ASN A 145 -2.10 -16.75 -9.73
CA ASN A 145 -3.03 -16.41 -8.66
C ASN A 145 -3.72 -15.06 -8.94
N GLU A 146 -4.82 -15.11 -9.69
CA GLU A 146 -5.62 -13.92 -10.03
C GLU A 146 -6.47 -13.38 -8.86
N ASN A 147 -6.57 -14.17 -7.79
CA ASN A 147 -7.28 -13.86 -6.55
C ASN A 147 -6.37 -13.20 -5.50
N GLU A 148 -5.19 -12.72 -5.93
CA GLU A 148 -4.27 -11.97 -5.09
C GLU A 148 -3.64 -10.82 -5.89
N PHE A 149 -3.41 -9.71 -5.23
CA PHE A 149 -2.54 -8.67 -5.75
C PHE A 149 -1.71 -8.01 -4.65
N ILE A 150 -0.57 -7.49 -5.07
CA ILE A 150 0.39 -6.78 -4.24
C ILE A 150 0.53 -5.37 -4.79
N ILE A 151 0.55 -4.39 -3.89
CA ILE A 151 0.87 -3.01 -4.18
C ILE A 151 2.09 -2.67 -3.37
N VAL A 152 3.07 -2.00 -3.95
CA VAL A 152 4.23 -1.51 -3.23
C VAL A 152 4.45 -0.06 -3.62
N ALA A 153 4.62 0.81 -2.63
CA ALA A 153 5.19 2.11 -2.88
C ALA A 153 6.48 2.35 -2.11
N LEU A 154 7.45 2.91 -2.82
CA LEU A 154 8.79 3.19 -2.35
C LEU A 154 9.08 4.66 -2.63
N PRO A 155 9.79 5.37 -1.76
CA PRO A 155 10.02 6.78 -2.02
C PRO A 155 10.76 6.99 -3.35
N ALA A 156 10.49 8.09 -4.05
CA ALA A 156 11.11 8.37 -5.35
C ALA A 156 12.04 9.57 -5.26
N ASP A 157 13.24 9.45 -5.80
CA ASP A 157 14.13 10.59 -6.00
C ASP A 157 13.82 11.33 -7.29
N ILE A 158 12.65 11.98 -7.31
CA ILE A 158 12.23 12.89 -8.38
C ILE A 158 11.94 14.28 -7.82
N PRO A 159 12.00 15.35 -8.63
CA PRO A 159 11.62 16.68 -8.17
C PRO A 159 10.17 16.74 -7.69
N LEU A 160 9.93 17.55 -6.66
CA LEU A 160 8.57 17.94 -6.25
C LEU A 160 8.18 19.25 -6.97
N PRO A 161 6.87 19.58 -7.02
CA PRO A 161 6.40 20.88 -7.50
C PRO A 161 7.10 22.06 -6.79
N GLU A 162 7.20 23.22 -7.47
CA GLU A 162 7.87 24.41 -6.92
C GLU A 162 7.22 24.94 -5.64
N ASP A 163 5.91 24.73 -5.46
CA ASP A 163 5.13 25.12 -4.28
C ASP A 163 5.13 24.05 -3.18
N ALA A 164 5.95 23.00 -3.30
CA ALA A 164 6.04 21.95 -2.30
C ALA A 164 6.54 22.49 -0.96
N THR A 165 5.96 21.95 0.10
CA THR A 165 6.21 22.32 1.49
C THR A 165 7.33 21.47 2.10
N THR A 166 7.03 20.64 3.10
CA THR A 166 8.00 19.72 3.69
C THR A 166 7.93 18.37 2.97
N ARG A 167 9.06 17.94 2.38
CA ARG A 167 9.16 16.60 1.80
C ARG A 167 9.08 15.53 2.89
N ALA A 168 8.00 14.75 2.90
CA ALA A 168 7.92 13.52 3.68
C ALA A 168 8.36 12.32 2.82
N VAL A 169 8.74 11.24 3.49
CA VAL A 169 9.23 10.01 2.87
C VAL A 169 8.50 8.85 3.52
N TYR A 170 7.89 7.96 2.73
CA TYR A 170 7.26 6.76 3.23
C TYR A 170 7.45 5.62 2.26
N ALA A 171 7.41 4.41 2.81
CA ALA A 171 7.30 3.18 2.06
C ALA A 171 6.09 2.42 2.60
N PHE A 172 5.30 1.84 1.71
CA PHE A 172 4.17 1.01 2.10
C PHE A 172 3.98 -0.14 1.12
N PHE A 173 3.20 -1.12 1.55
CA PHE A 173 2.75 -2.19 0.69
C PHE A 173 1.35 -2.66 1.10
N HIS A 174 0.63 -3.23 0.14
CA HIS A 174 -0.63 -3.92 0.34
C HIS A 174 -0.45 -5.35 -0.17
N ARG A 175 -1.02 -6.32 0.54
CA ARG A 175 -1.42 -7.60 -0.05
C ARG A 175 -2.91 -7.74 0.16
N VAL A 176 -3.62 -7.99 -0.93
CA VAL A 176 -5.05 -8.25 -0.92
C VAL A 176 -5.25 -9.61 -1.55
N ARG A 177 -5.94 -10.50 -0.87
CA ARG A 177 -6.26 -11.82 -1.41
C ARG A 177 -7.65 -12.28 -1.01
N LYS A 178 -8.27 -13.06 -1.89
CA LYS A 178 -9.49 -13.79 -1.57
C LYS A 178 -9.15 -15.01 -0.70
N THR A 179 -9.90 -15.22 0.38
CA THR A 179 -9.76 -16.38 1.27
C THR A 179 -10.56 -17.57 0.74
N GLU A 180 -10.36 -18.75 1.33
CA GLU A 180 -11.15 -19.95 1.02
C GLU A 180 -12.64 -19.77 1.32
N ASP A 181 -12.96 -18.90 2.29
CA ASP A 181 -14.33 -18.55 2.70
C ASP A 181 -14.97 -17.46 1.82
N ASN A 182 -14.34 -17.11 0.69
CA ASN A 182 -14.72 -16.00 -0.20
C ASN A 182 -14.67 -14.59 0.41
N GLU A 183 -14.06 -14.42 1.59
CA GLU A 183 -13.77 -13.11 2.17
C GLU A 183 -12.52 -12.50 1.52
N VAL A 184 -12.27 -11.22 1.79
CA VAL A 184 -11.05 -10.54 1.36
C VAL A 184 -10.16 -10.28 2.57
N GLU A 185 -9.00 -10.92 2.61
CA GLU A 185 -7.93 -10.54 3.53
C GLU A 185 -7.16 -9.37 2.93
N TRP A 186 -7.03 -8.30 3.72
CA TRP A 186 -6.27 -7.13 3.33
C TRP A 186 -5.21 -6.79 4.38
N ILE A 187 -3.95 -6.90 3.96
CA ILE A 187 -2.78 -6.54 4.75
C ILE A 187 -2.18 -5.26 4.19
N VAL A 188 -1.87 -4.30 5.06
CA VAL A 188 -1.16 -3.05 4.73
C VAL A 188 0.02 -2.90 5.67
N GLY A 189 1.23 -2.75 5.14
CA GLY A 189 2.41 -2.40 5.92
C GLY A 189 2.91 -1.01 5.54
N GLN A 190 3.33 -0.21 6.52
CA GLN A 190 3.82 1.14 6.30
C GLN A 190 4.96 1.48 7.26
N THR A 191 5.93 2.21 6.73
CA THR A 191 6.88 3.01 7.51
C THR A 191 6.98 4.40 6.90
N SER A 192 7.26 5.41 7.72
CA SER A 192 7.32 6.78 7.24
C SER A 192 8.20 7.68 8.09
N ASP A 193 8.58 8.80 7.49
CA ASP A 193 9.28 9.91 8.10
C ASP A 193 8.71 11.21 7.55
N MET A 194 7.92 11.85 8.40
CA MET A 194 7.28 13.12 8.10
C MET A 194 8.26 14.28 8.10
N LYS A 195 9.55 14.07 8.45
CA LYS A 195 10.58 15.11 8.53
C LYS A 195 10.14 16.31 9.39
N GLY A 196 10.85 17.44 9.29
CA GLY A 196 10.63 18.65 10.08
C GLY A 196 10.99 18.48 11.55
N ASN A 197 10.38 19.29 12.41
CA ASN A 197 10.68 19.36 13.85
C ASN A 197 9.83 18.41 14.71
N LEU A 198 9.13 17.45 14.10
CA LEU A 198 8.26 16.53 14.83
C LEU A 198 9.06 15.40 15.47
N PRO A 199 8.99 15.23 16.80
CA PRO A 199 9.63 14.10 17.46
C PRO A 199 9.15 12.77 16.86
N ARG A 200 10.07 11.83 16.62
CA ARG A 200 9.74 10.53 15.98
C ARG A 200 8.67 9.76 16.76
N TRP A 201 8.65 9.82 18.08
CA TRP A 201 7.62 9.15 18.88
C TRP A 201 6.21 9.66 18.59
N VAL A 202 6.02 10.94 18.26
CA VAL A 202 4.71 11.51 17.87
C VAL A 202 4.27 10.96 16.52
N GLN A 203 5.19 10.87 15.56
CA GLN A 203 4.91 10.30 14.24
C GLN A 203 4.56 8.81 14.36
N ASN A 204 5.31 8.06 15.16
CA ASN A 204 5.12 6.64 15.34
C ASN A 204 3.76 6.30 15.98
N MET A 205 3.32 7.09 16.96
CA MET A 205 2.01 6.89 17.59
C MET A 205 0.84 7.13 16.63
N SER A 206 0.99 8.03 15.63
CA SER A 206 -0.11 8.34 14.71
C SER A 206 -0.33 7.25 13.67
N ILE A 207 0.71 6.55 13.21
CA ILE A 207 0.62 5.54 12.14
C ILE A 207 -0.38 4.43 12.49
N ALA A 208 -0.32 3.87 13.70
CA ALA A 208 -1.25 2.82 14.11
C ALA A 208 -2.72 3.29 14.15
N GLY A 209 -2.95 4.56 14.51
CA GLY A 209 -4.28 5.15 14.48
C GLY A 209 -4.79 5.38 13.05
N ILE A 210 -3.92 5.91 12.20
CA ILE A 210 -4.19 6.15 10.78
C ILE A 210 -4.56 4.84 10.10
N LEU A 211 -3.76 3.77 10.23
CA LEU A 211 -4.06 2.47 9.62
C LEU A 211 -5.43 1.90 10.04
N VAL A 212 -5.87 2.11 11.28
CA VAL A 212 -7.21 1.69 11.72
C VAL A 212 -8.31 2.56 11.11
N ASN A 213 -8.11 3.86 11.00
CA ASN A 213 -9.11 4.74 10.40
C ASN A 213 -9.18 4.57 8.87
N ASP A 214 -8.06 4.23 8.25
CA ASP A 214 -7.92 4.13 6.81
C ASP A 214 -8.85 3.08 6.21
N VAL A 215 -9.05 1.96 6.92
CA VAL A 215 -9.99 0.92 6.48
C VAL A 215 -11.42 1.43 6.47
N GLN A 216 -11.80 2.21 7.48
CA GLN A 216 -13.16 2.70 7.63
C GLN A 216 -13.49 3.69 6.52
N SER A 217 -12.58 4.64 6.26
CA SER A 217 -12.73 5.61 5.18
C SER A 217 -12.81 4.92 3.81
N PHE A 218 -11.94 3.94 3.57
CA PHE A 218 -11.92 3.20 2.32
C PHE A 218 -13.19 2.37 2.10
N LEU A 219 -13.62 1.58 3.09
CA LEU A 219 -14.82 0.75 2.96
C LEU A 219 -16.09 1.59 2.83
N GLY A 220 -16.22 2.67 3.61
CA GLY A 220 -17.36 3.58 3.47
C GLY A 220 -17.46 4.18 2.07
N TRP A 221 -16.32 4.65 1.51
CA TRP A 221 -16.28 5.13 0.13
C TRP A 221 -16.59 4.00 -0.88
N MET A 222 -16.06 2.80 -0.65
CA MET A 222 -16.32 1.66 -1.52
C MET A 222 -17.80 1.30 -1.57
N ASP A 223 -18.47 1.24 -0.42
CA ASP A 223 -19.90 0.98 -0.30
C ASP A 223 -20.71 2.04 -1.04
N ASP A 224 -20.37 3.32 -0.90
CA ASP A 224 -21.04 4.41 -1.60
C ASP A 224 -20.89 4.32 -3.14
N ASN A 225 -19.76 3.83 -3.63
CA ASN A 225 -19.43 3.84 -5.06
C ASN A 225 -19.74 2.52 -5.78
N TYR A 226 -19.71 1.39 -5.08
CA TYR A 226 -19.93 0.05 -5.66
C TYR A 226 -21.12 -0.67 -5.04
N GLY A 227 -21.50 -0.35 -3.80
CA GLY A 227 -22.62 -0.99 -3.10
C GLY A 227 -24.00 -0.73 -3.72
N SER A 228 -24.12 0.31 -4.54
CA SER A 228 -25.33 0.58 -5.34
C SER A 228 -25.31 -0.07 -6.73
N GLN A 229 -24.20 -0.72 -7.13
CA GLN A 229 -24.08 -1.48 -8.37
C GLN A 229 -24.47 -2.95 -8.15
N GLU A 230 -25.70 -3.22 -7.67
CA GLU A 230 -26.29 -4.55 -7.84
C GLU A 230 -26.62 -4.77 -9.33
N GLU A 231 -26.25 -5.94 -9.86
CA GLU A 231 -26.59 -6.49 -11.20
C GLU A 231 -25.91 -5.90 -12.45
N VAL A 232 -24.64 -6.25 -12.72
CA VAL A 232 -24.21 -6.61 -14.10
C VAL A 232 -23.10 -7.67 -14.02
N GLU A 233 -23.46 -8.90 -13.64
CA GLU A 233 -22.78 -10.15 -14.08
C GLU A 233 -23.55 -11.39 -13.56
N ALA A 234 -24.89 -11.33 -13.61
CA ALA A 234 -25.71 -12.53 -13.81
C ALA A 234 -25.96 -12.65 -15.31
N GLY A 235 -24.89 -12.93 -16.06
CA GLY A 235 -24.87 -12.95 -17.52
C GLY A 235 -24.12 -14.14 -18.11
N ASP A 236 -23.96 -15.21 -17.32
CA ASP A 236 -23.62 -16.52 -17.84
C ASP A 236 -24.82 -17.42 -17.57
N HIS A 237 -25.72 -17.52 -18.55
CA HIS A 237 -26.65 -18.62 -18.83
C HIS A 237 -27.72 -18.12 -19.82
N ASP A 238 -27.42 -18.16 -21.13
CA ASP A 238 -28.15 -19.04 -22.06
C ASP A 238 -27.54 -18.90 -23.48
N PHE A 239 -26.72 -19.87 -23.88
CA PHE A 239 -26.48 -20.15 -25.29
C PHE A 239 -26.65 -21.64 -25.51
N GLN A 240 -27.85 -22.14 -25.21
CA GLN A 240 -28.43 -23.19 -26.04
C GLN A 240 -29.23 -22.51 -27.16
N MET A 241 -28.88 -22.80 -28.40
CA MET A 241 -29.78 -23.45 -29.35
C MET A 241 -28.94 -23.98 -30.50
N ALA A 242 -28.99 -25.30 -30.65
CA ALA A 242 -28.74 -25.97 -31.91
C ALA A 242 -29.85 -25.59 -32.90
N GLU A 243 -29.49 -25.39 -34.16
CA GLU A 243 -30.02 -26.11 -35.33
C GLU A 243 -29.00 -26.06 -36.47
#